data_AF-A0A059DB54-F1
#
_entry.id   AF-A0A059DB54-F1
#
_cell.length_a   1.000
_cell.length_b   1.000
_cell.length_c   1.000
_cell.angle_alpha   90.00
_cell.angle_beta   90.00
_cell.angle_gamma   90.00
#
_symmetry.space_group_name_H-M   'P 1'
#
loop_
_entity.id
_entity.type
_entity.pdbx_description
1 polymer ?
#
loop_
_entity_poly.entity_id
_entity_poly.type
_entity_poly.pdbx_seq_one_letter_code
_entity_poly.pdbx_strand_id
1 'polypeptide(L)'
;MGPAEVQEGDDAGEVVPPWLDHHQKELDAGALFVLKSKGSWLHCGYHLTTSIVGPALLSLPYAFTFLGWGGGIICLVVGALVTFYSYNLISLVLEHHAQMGNRHLRFRDMAHDIMGPRWGKFYVGPIQFMVCYGAVVACTLLGGECLKTIYLLSKPDGTKKLYEFVIIFGCLMLVLAQVPSFHSLRHINMVSLVLSLLYSACATGGSIYIGLSSKGTEKDYSLAGDTPSRIFGFFNAIAIIATTYGNGIIPEIQATLAPPVKGKMFKGLCMCYAVVVVTYFSVAISGYWAFGNQAEGLLLSNFLVDGKALLPKWFILMTNMFAILQLSAVGVVRISLSRAHARTVEYVTVVT
;
A
#
# COMPACT_ATOMS: atom_id res chain seq x y z
N MET A 1 -64.98 9.58 -53.75
CA MET A 1 -63.66 8.96 -54.02
C MET A 1 -62.63 10.02 -53.75
N GLY A 2 -61.68 9.96 -52.82
CA GLY A 2 -61.30 9.08 -51.71
C GLY A 2 -60.38 9.95 -50.81
N PRO A 3 -59.99 9.50 -49.62
CA PRO A 3 -59.10 10.27 -48.74
C PRO A 3 -57.68 10.25 -49.32
N ALA A 4 -56.99 11.41 -49.32
CA ALA A 4 -55.59 11.45 -49.72
C ALA A 4 -54.70 11.12 -48.52
N GLU A 5 -53.92 10.05 -48.73
CA GLU A 5 -52.98 9.36 -47.86
C GLU A 5 -51.99 10.25 -47.09
N VAL A 6 -51.76 9.84 -45.84
CA VAL A 6 -50.54 10.14 -45.08
C VAL A 6 -49.41 9.31 -45.69
N GLN A 7 -48.34 9.97 -46.12
CA GLN A 7 -47.08 9.31 -46.51
C GLN A 7 -46.01 9.62 -45.46
N GLU A 8 -45.65 8.58 -44.70
CA GLU A 8 -44.43 8.49 -43.91
C GLU A 8 -43.20 8.36 -44.84
N GLY A 9 -42.10 9.01 -44.45
CA GLY A 9 -40.77 8.93 -45.06
C GLY A 9 -39.99 10.19 -44.68
N ASP A 10 -38.76 10.19 -44.20
CA ASP A 10 -37.77 9.14 -44.04
C ASP A 10 -36.82 9.60 -42.91
N ASP A 11 -36.32 8.64 -42.14
CA ASP A 11 -35.31 8.80 -41.10
C ASP A 11 -33.99 9.24 -41.76
N ALA A 12 -33.76 10.56 -41.81
CA ALA A 12 -32.50 11.11 -42.29
C ALA A 12 -31.43 10.92 -41.21
N GLY A 13 -30.86 9.72 -41.18
CA GLY A 13 -29.60 9.43 -40.52
C GLY A 13 -28.55 10.44 -40.99
N GLU A 14 -28.09 11.26 -40.06
CA GLU A 14 -27.04 12.25 -40.28
C GLU A 14 -25.79 11.52 -40.77
N VAL A 15 -25.51 11.60 -42.07
CA VAL A 15 -24.31 10.99 -42.66
C VAL A 15 -23.11 11.81 -42.21
N VAL A 16 -22.48 11.36 -41.13
CA VAL A 16 -21.22 11.92 -40.64
C VAL A 16 -20.13 11.70 -41.70
N PRO A 17 -19.43 12.75 -42.14
CA PRO A 17 -18.37 12.60 -43.15
C PRO A 17 -17.24 11.67 -42.69
N PRO A 18 -16.61 10.87 -43.58
CA PRO A 18 -15.60 9.86 -43.21
C PRO A 18 -14.35 10.39 -42.47
N TRP A 19 -14.13 11.70 -42.49
CA TRP A 19 -13.01 12.36 -41.84
C TRP A 19 -13.32 12.88 -40.42
N LEU A 20 -14.60 12.91 -40.04
CA LEU A 20 -15.05 13.18 -38.66
C LEU A 20 -15.01 11.92 -37.77
N ASP A 21 -15.00 10.73 -38.38
CA ASP A 21 -14.93 9.44 -37.67
C ASP A 21 -13.51 9.13 -37.13
N HIS A 22 -12.48 9.74 -37.72
CA HIS A 22 -11.09 9.60 -37.26
C HIS A 22 -10.75 10.38 -35.98
N HIS A 23 -11.69 11.17 -35.44
CA HIS A 23 -11.53 11.87 -34.16
C HIS A 23 -12.24 11.20 -32.99
N GLN A 24 -12.80 10.01 -33.19
CA GLN A 24 -13.07 9.09 -32.09
C GLN A 24 -11.74 8.49 -31.62
N LYS A 25 -10.88 9.36 -31.07
CA LYS A 25 -9.68 9.00 -30.33
C LYS A 25 -10.04 7.83 -29.44
N GLU A 26 -9.35 6.71 -29.63
CA GLU A 26 -9.29 5.64 -28.64
C GLU A 26 -9.13 6.32 -27.28
N LEU A 27 -10.19 6.28 -26.48
CA LEU A 27 -10.18 6.83 -25.14
C LEU A 27 -9.03 6.15 -24.43
N ASP A 28 -8.01 6.91 -23.99
CA ASP A 28 -6.94 6.37 -23.15
C ASP A 28 -7.59 5.59 -21.99
N ALA A 29 -6.93 4.54 -21.51
CA ALA A 29 -7.40 3.75 -20.38
C ALA A 29 -7.79 4.64 -19.18
N GLY A 30 -7.15 5.82 -19.03
CA GLY A 30 -7.57 6.87 -18.11
C GLY A 30 -8.94 7.50 -18.43
N ALA A 31 -9.21 7.86 -19.68
CA ALA A 31 -10.50 8.41 -20.12
C ALA A 31 -11.65 7.36 -20.06
N LEU A 32 -11.37 6.10 -20.42
CA LEU A 32 -12.29 4.97 -20.21
C LEU A 32 -12.57 4.70 -18.71
N PHE A 33 -11.60 4.98 -17.84
CA PHE A 33 -11.74 4.84 -16.39
C PHE A 33 -12.63 5.95 -15.78
N VAL A 34 -12.57 7.18 -16.29
CA VAL A 34 -13.47 8.29 -15.89
C VAL A 34 -14.94 7.93 -16.14
N LEU A 35 -15.24 7.23 -17.23
CA LEU A 35 -16.60 6.80 -17.60
C LEU A 35 -17.14 5.63 -16.75
N LYS A 36 -16.28 4.90 -16.03
CA LYS A 36 -16.65 3.71 -15.21
C LYS A 36 -16.41 3.88 -13.71
N SER A 37 -16.07 5.07 -13.23
CA SER A 37 -15.79 5.32 -11.81
C SER A 37 -17.06 5.16 -10.96
N LYS A 38 -17.18 4.02 -10.26
CA LYS A 38 -18.35 3.64 -9.42
C LYS A 38 -17.98 3.43 -7.95
N GLY A 39 -16.85 3.96 -7.49
CA GLY A 39 -16.37 3.79 -6.11
C GLY A 39 -17.14 4.66 -5.11
N SER A 40 -17.51 4.09 -3.97
CA SER A 40 -18.06 4.79 -2.80
C SER A 40 -16.96 5.28 -1.86
N TRP A 41 -17.29 6.09 -0.84
CA TRP A 41 -16.30 6.50 0.16
C TRP A 41 -15.75 5.31 0.97
N LEU A 42 -16.57 4.28 1.22
CA LEU A 42 -16.13 3.01 1.82
C LEU A 42 -15.10 2.33 0.92
N HIS A 43 -15.35 2.33 -0.40
CA HIS A 43 -14.41 1.83 -1.40
C HIS A 43 -13.04 2.50 -1.28
N CYS A 44 -13.05 3.82 -1.28
CA CYS A 44 -11.85 4.60 -1.06
C CYS A 44 -11.15 4.25 0.27
N GLY A 45 -11.90 4.10 1.35
CA GLY A 45 -11.39 3.75 2.68
C GLY A 45 -10.51 2.50 2.67
N TYR A 46 -11.03 1.34 2.23
CA TYR A 46 -10.20 0.12 2.24
C TYR A 46 -9.11 0.10 1.15
N HIS A 47 -9.27 0.84 0.04
CA HIS A 47 -8.17 1.03 -0.93
C HIS A 47 -7.02 1.81 -0.29
N LEU A 48 -7.32 2.90 0.41
CA LEU A 48 -6.34 3.67 1.20
C LEU A 48 -5.69 2.78 2.25
N THR A 49 -6.50 2.07 3.04
CA THR A 49 -5.98 1.23 4.12
C THR A 49 -5.11 0.09 3.59
N THR A 50 -5.50 -0.59 2.51
CA THR A 50 -4.65 -1.63 1.91
C THR A 50 -3.33 -1.08 1.39
N SER A 51 -3.34 0.16 0.89
CA SER A 51 -2.14 0.79 0.32
C SER A 51 -1.14 1.25 1.38
N ILE A 52 -1.67 1.73 2.52
CA ILE A 52 -0.91 2.27 3.65
C ILE A 52 -0.58 1.17 4.67
N VAL A 53 -1.60 0.49 5.20
CA VAL A 53 -1.50 -0.51 6.26
C VAL A 53 -1.09 -1.85 5.67
N GLY A 54 0.22 -2.03 5.53
CA GLY A 54 0.85 -3.30 5.16
C GLY A 54 1.77 -3.86 6.24
N PRO A 55 2.36 -5.05 6.04
CA PRO A 55 3.14 -5.76 7.05
C PRO A 55 4.47 -5.09 7.37
N ALA A 56 4.84 -4.03 6.65
CA ALA A 56 5.89 -3.09 7.08
C ALA A 56 5.62 -2.53 8.49
N LEU A 57 4.36 -2.46 8.93
CA LEU A 57 4.03 -2.07 10.31
C LEU A 57 4.62 -3.03 11.36
N LEU A 58 4.90 -4.29 10.99
CA LEU A 58 5.52 -5.28 11.88
C LEU A 58 6.99 -4.96 12.17
N SER A 59 7.58 -4.01 11.45
CA SER A 59 8.93 -3.47 11.69
C SER A 59 8.92 -2.24 12.61
N LEU A 60 7.74 -1.73 13.02
CA LEU A 60 7.66 -0.56 13.90
C LEU A 60 8.30 -0.79 15.29
N PRO A 61 8.16 -1.97 15.94
CA PRO A 61 8.90 -2.26 17.17
C PRO A 61 10.42 -2.16 16.98
N TYR A 62 10.93 -2.60 15.83
CA TYR A 62 12.34 -2.48 15.50
C TYR A 62 12.79 -1.03 15.37
N ALA A 63 11.97 -0.15 14.79
CA ALA A 63 12.28 1.28 14.76
C ALA A 63 12.43 1.90 16.17
N PHE A 64 11.67 1.39 17.15
CA PHE A 64 11.75 1.86 18.54
C PHE A 64 13.06 1.46 19.23
N THR A 65 13.76 0.42 18.77
CA THR A 65 15.08 0.05 19.34
C THR A 65 16.13 1.15 19.15
N PHE A 66 15.97 1.96 18.10
CA PHE A 66 16.87 3.08 17.78
C PHE A 66 16.39 4.43 18.32
N LEU A 67 15.07 4.62 18.48
CA LEU A 67 14.48 5.89 18.90
C LEU A 67 14.13 5.94 20.39
N GLY A 68 14.01 4.77 21.02
CA GLY A 68 13.42 4.61 22.34
C GLY A 68 11.92 4.95 22.36
N TRP A 69 11.32 4.87 23.55
CA TRP A 69 9.89 5.14 23.77
C TRP A 69 9.46 6.53 23.29
N GLY A 70 10.14 7.58 23.77
CA GLY A 70 9.79 8.96 23.46
C GLY A 70 9.90 9.25 21.96
N GLY A 71 11.08 8.99 21.38
CA GLY A 71 11.32 9.21 19.95
C GLY A 71 10.38 8.40 19.06
N GLY A 72 10.16 7.13 19.39
CA GLY A 72 9.26 6.24 18.64
C GLY A 72 7.83 6.76 18.60
N ILE A 73 7.25 7.13 19.75
CA ILE A 73 5.88 7.66 19.83
C ILE A 73 5.76 9.00 19.11
N ILE A 74 6.72 9.91 19.31
CA ILE A 74 6.72 11.21 18.61
C ILE A 74 6.77 10.99 17.10
N CYS A 75 7.65 10.13 16.59
CA CYS A 75 7.75 9.85 15.17
C CYS A 75 6.48 9.20 14.60
N LEU A 76 5.81 8.31 15.35
CA LEU A 76 4.52 7.76 14.93
C LEU A 76 3.43 8.85 14.83
N VAL A 77 3.31 9.70 15.84
CA VAL A 77 2.30 10.78 15.85
C VAL A 77 2.57 11.79 14.76
N VAL A 78 3.81 12.27 14.62
CA VAL A 78 4.21 13.21 13.57
C VAL A 78 4.00 12.59 12.19
N GLY A 79 4.41 11.32 12.00
CA GLY A 79 4.18 10.59 10.76
C GLY A 79 2.70 10.53 10.38
N ALA A 80 1.82 10.23 11.34
CA ALA A 80 0.38 10.21 11.12
C ALA A 80 -0.17 11.60 10.75
N LEU A 81 0.18 12.65 11.50
CA LEU A 81 -0.31 14.01 11.28
C LEU A 81 0.14 14.56 9.92
N VAL A 82 1.43 14.44 9.60
CA VAL A 82 2.00 14.92 8.34
C VAL A 82 1.36 14.21 7.16
N THR A 83 1.32 12.88 7.18
CA THR A 83 0.77 12.13 6.04
C THR A 83 -0.74 12.31 5.89
N PHE A 84 -1.51 12.39 6.99
CA PHE A 84 -2.94 12.68 6.91
C PHE A 84 -3.19 14.04 6.26
N TYR A 85 -2.47 15.06 6.73
CA TYR A 85 -2.56 16.42 6.20
C TYR A 85 -2.17 16.45 4.71
N SER A 86 -1.03 15.86 4.35
CA SER A 86 -0.56 15.82 2.96
C SER A 86 -1.54 15.09 2.03
N TYR A 87 -2.08 13.94 2.42
CA TYR A 87 -3.03 13.20 1.60
C TYR A 87 -4.38 13.90 1.48
N ASN A 88 -4.84 14.55 2.55
CA ASN A 88 -6.04 15.37 2.49
C ASN A 88 -5.84 16.57 1.56
N LEU A 89 -4.71 17.27 1.67
CA LEU A 89 -4.41 18.42 0.81
C LEU A 89 -4.34 18.03 -0.67
N ILE A 90 -3.64 16.93 -0.99
CA ILE A 90 -3.59 16.38 -2.35
C ILE A 90 -5.01 16.08 -2.84
N SER A 91 -5.87 15.49 -1.99
CA SER A 91 -7.24 15.18 -2.40
C SER A 91 -8.08 16.40 -2.77
N LEU A 92 -7.91 17.49 -2.02
CA LEU A 92 -8.61 18.76 -2.25
C LEU A 92 -8.13 19.43 -3.54
N VAL A 93 -6.81 19.40 -3.80
CA VAL A 93 -6.24 19.91 -5.05
C VAL A 93 -6.79 19.12 -6.24
N LEU A 94 -6.78 17.79 -6.18
CA LEU A 94 -7.34 16.95 -7.24
C LEU A 94 -8.84 17.20 -7.46
N GLU A 95 -9.61 17.41 -6.39
CA GLU A 95 -11.03 17.74 -6.50
C GLU A 95 -11.25 19.12 -7.15
N HIS A 96 -10.45 20.12 -6.78
CA HIS A 96 -10.51 21.45 -7.37
C HIS A 96 -10.24 21.44 -8.88
N HIS A 97 -9.17 20.76 -9.32
CA HIS A 97 -8.88 20.62 -10.75
C HIS A 97 -9.97 19.86 -11.51
N ALA A 98 -10.55 18.82 -10.90
CA ALA A 98 -11.69 18.10 -11.49
C ALA A 98 -12.93 18.99 -11.66
N GLN A 99 -13.18 19.93 -10.74
CA GLN A 99 -14.27 20.91 -10.87
C GLN A 99 -14.04 21.92 -12.01
N MET A 100 -12.78 22.21 -12.34
CA MET A 100 -12.40 23.04 -13.50
C MET A 100 -12.39 22.27 -14.82
N GLY A 101 -12.80 20.99 -14.82
CA GLY A 101 -12.83 20.13 -16.00
C GLY A 101 -11.51 19.40 -16.29
N ASN A 102 -10.46 19.63 -15.50
CA ASN A 102 -9.16 18.95 -15.65
C ASN A 102 -8.98 17.86 -14.59
N ARG A 103 -9.54 16.66 -14.82
CA ARG A 103 -9.46 15.56 -13.85
C ARG A 103 -8.14 14.81 -13.97
N HIS A 104 -7.20 15.09 -13.07
CA HIS A 104 -5.97 14.31 -12.93
C HIS A 104 -6.25 12.90 -12.39
N LEU A 105 -5.69 11.88 -13.05
CA LEU A 105 -5.91 10.47 -12.70
C LEU A 105 -4.70 9.85 -12.02
N ARG A 106 -3.51 10.37 -12.29
CA ARG A 106 -2.24 9.84 -11.79
C ARG A 106 -1.42 10.94 -11.15
N PHE A 107 -0.55 10.54 -10.24
CA PHE A 107 0.36 11.47 -9.57
C PHE A 107 1.24 12.23 -10.57
N ARG A 108 1.71 11.55 -11.62
CA ARG A 108 2.51 12.16 -12.70
C ARG A 108 1.72 13.19 -13.51
N ASP A 109 0.43 12.99 -13.75
CA ASP A 109 -0.39 13.92 -14.53
C ASP A 109 -0.53 15.24 -13.76
N MET A 110 -0.82 15.15 -12.48
CA MET A 110 -0.84 16.30 -11.56
C MET A 110 0.54 16.98 -11.49
N ALA A 111 1.62 16.21 -11.38
CA ALA A 111 2.98 16.76 -11.35
C ALA A 111 3.39 17.45 -12.66
N HIS A 112 2.93 16.92 -13.80
CA HIS A 112 3.16 17.51 -15.12
C HIS A 112 2.40 18.82 -15.28
N ASP A 113 1.14 18.89 -14.83
CA ASP A 113 0.32 20.11 -14.87
C ASP A 113 0.91 21.22 -13.98
N ILE A 114 1.30 20.88 -12.74
CA ILE A 114 1.78 21.85 -11.75
C ILE A 114 3.22 22.31 -12.01
N MET A 115 4.14 21.39 -12.32
CA MET A 115 5.57 21.71 -12.43
C MET A 115 6.06 21.81 -13.89
N GLY A 116 5.18 21.51 -14.84
CA GLY A 116 5.50 21.46 -16.26
C GLY A 116 6.18 20.16 -16.72
N PRO A 117 6.33 19.97 -18.05
CA PRO A 117 6.76 18.71 -18.64
C PRO A 117 8.14 18.22 -18.18
N ARG A 118 9.09 19.15 -18.00
CA ARG A 118 10.47 18.81 -17.62
C ARG A 118 10.54 18.36 -16.16
N TRP A 119 10.05 19.16 -15.22
CA TRP A 119 10.13 18.85 -13.79
C TRP A 119 9.22 17.67 -13.41
N GLY A 120 8.03 17.57 -13.99
CA GLY A 120 7.15 16.40 -13.79
C GLY A 120 7.83 15.09 -14.18
N LYS A 121 8.55 15.06 -15.31
CA LYS A 121 9.25 13.87 -15.81
C LYS A 121 10.54 13.57 -15.05
N PHE A 122 11.41 14.56 -14.84
CA PHE A 122 12.77 14.32 -14.34
C PHE A 122 12.91 14.43 -12.82
N TYR A 123 11.96 15.04 -12.11
CA TYR A 123 11.98 15.12 -10.65
C TYR A 123 10.98 14.14 -10.01
N VAL A 124 9.69 14.26 -10.33
CA VAL A 124 8.65 13.38 -9.72
C VAL A 124 8.72 11.95 -10.26
N GLY A 125 8.97 11.77 -11.56
CA GLY A 125 9.06 10.45 -12.17
C GLY A 125 10.02 9.49 -11.44
N PRO A 126 11.31 9.86 -11.25
CA PRO A 126 12.27 9.03 -10.51
C PRO A 126 11.87 8.77 -9.06
N ILE A 127 11.34 9.76 -8.35
CA ILE A 127 10.89 9.58 -6.95
C ILE A 127 9.74 8.58 -6.88
N GLN A 128 8.72 8.74 -7.73
CA GLN A 128 7.58 7.81 -7.78
C GLN A 128 8.02 6.39 -8.17
N PHE A 129 8.95 6.27 -9.12
CA PHE A 129 9.53 4.98 -9.48
C PHE A 129 10.26 4.33 -8.31
N MET A 130 11.13 5.08 -7.61
CA MET A 130 11.86 4.59 -6.44
C MET A 130 10.91 4.13 -5.33
N VAL A 131 9.84 4.88 -5.04
CA VAL A 131 8.83 4.50 -4.05
C VAL A 131 8.12 3.22 -4.45
N CYS A 132 7.64 3.10 -5.69
CA CYS A 132 6.95 1.91 -6.17
C CYS A 132 7.86 0.68 -6.23
N TYR A 133 9.09 0.85 -6.71
CA TYR A 133 10.09 -0.22 -6.78
C TYR A 133 10.49 -0.69 -5.37
N GLY A 134 10.84 0.25 -4.49
CA GLY A 134 11.20 -0.04 -3.10
C GLY A 134 10.06 -0.73 -2.34
N ALA A 135 8.82 -0.31 -2.58
CA ALA A 135 7.63 -0.95 -2.04
C ALA A 135 7.49 -2.42 -2.45
N VAL A 136 7.81 -2.79 -3.70
CA VAL A 136 7.80 -4.19 -4.17
C VAL A 136 8.96 -4.99 -3.56
N VAL A 137 10.16 -4.40 -3.49
CA VAL A 137 11.33 -5.01 -2.83
C VAL A 137 11.02 -5.29 -1.36
N ALA A 138 10.50 -4.32 -0.62
CA ALA A 138 10.14 -4.46 0.79
C ALA A 138 9.08 -5.55 0.99
N CYS A 139 8.04 -5.60 0.14
CA CYS A 139 7.05 -6.68 0.19
C CYS A 139 7.68 -8.06 -0.01
N THR A 140 8.66 -8.17 -0.91
CA THR A 140 9.33 -9.43 -1.21
C THR A 140 10.24 -9.89 -0.06
N LEU A 141 10.96 -8.94 0.56
CA LEU A 141 11.80 -9.21 1.73
C LEU A 141 10.96 -9.67 2.93
N LEU A 142 9.91 -8.94 3.28
CA LEU A 142 9.01 -9.29 4.38
C LEU A 142 8.31 -10.64 4.15
N GLY A 143 7.94 -10.94 2.89
CA GLY A 143 7.36 -12.24 2.52
C GLY A 143 8.37 -13.38 2.72
N GLY A 144 9.63 -13.15 2.34
CA GLY A 144 10.73 -14.07 2.60
C GLY A 144 10.99 -14.29 4.09
N GLU A 145 10.93 -13.25 4.91
CA GLU A 145 11.07 -13.37 6.36
C GLU A 145 9.93 -14.18 6.97
N CYS A 146 8.67 -13.93 6.57
CA CYS A 146 7.53 -14.72 7.03
C CYS A 146 7.68 -16.21 6.67
N LEU A 147 8.11 -16.51 5.44
CA LEU A 147 8.37 -17.89 4.99
C LEU A 147 9.51 -18.54 5.78
N LYS A 148 10.58 -17.79 6.06
CA LYS A 148 11.69 -18.28 6.88
C LYS A 148 11.22 -18.59 8.31
N THR A 149 10.39 -17.74 8.90
CA THR A 149 9.78 -17.96 10.22
C THR A 149 8.94 -19.24 10.23
N ILE A 150 8.13 -19.49 9.20
CA ILE A 150 7.37 -20.75 9.04
C ILE A 150 8.30 -21.97 8.91
N TYR A 151 9.40 -21.83 8.15
CA TYR A 151 10.39 -22.89 8.00
C TYR A 151 11.05 -23.23 9.33
N LEU A 152 11.53 -22.23 10.09
CA LEU A 152 12.16 -22.45 11.40
C LEU A 152 11.18 -22.99 12.44
N LEU A 153 9.89 -22.64 12.34
CA LEU A 153 8.83 -23.21 13.18
C LEU A 153 8.67 -24.74 12.98
N SER A 154 8.88 -25.19 11.74
CA SER A 154 8.77 -26.60 11.34
C SER A 154 10.08 -27.36 11.54
N LYS A 155 11.21 -26.71 11.26
CA LYS A 155 12.56 -27.26 11.37
C LYS A 155 13.45 -26.26 12.14
N PRO A 156 13.48 -26.35 13.49
CA PRO A 156 14.23 -25.44 14.36
C PRO A 156 15.72 -25.31 14.00
N ASP A 157 16.37 -26.43 13.69
CA ASP A 157 17.80 -26.48 13.30
C ASP A 157 18.02 -26.25 11.79
N GLY A 158 17.10 -25.53 11.16
CA GLY A 158 17.11 -25.29 9.73
C GLY A 158 18.25 -24.35 9.31
N THR A 159 19.10 -24.78 8.39
CA THR A 159 20.29 -24.02 7.95
C THR A 159 20.04 -23.07 6.77
N LYS A 160 18.84 -23.10 6.18
CA LYS A 160 18.47 -22.30 5.01
C LYS A 160 18.56 -20.82 5.28
N LYS A 161 19.13 -20.09 4.33
CA LYS A 161 19.36 -18.64 4.45
C LYS A 161 18.14 -17.85 4.01
N LEU A 162 18.01 -16.62 4.51
CA LEU A 162 16.87 -15.76 4.20
C LEU A 162 16.68 -15.54 2.69
N TYR A 163 17.79 -15.38 1.95
CA TYR A 163 17.71 -15.14 0.51
C TYR A 163 17.00 -16.28 -0.26
N GLU A 164 17.06 -17.53 0.21
CA GLU A 164 16.33 -18.65 -0.42
C GLU A 164 14.82 -18.41 -0.35
N PHE A 165 14.32 -17.94 0.80
CA PHE A 165 12.89 -17.65 0.99
C PHE A 165 12.47 -16.37 0.27
N VAL A 166 13.35 -15.37 0.19
CA VAL A 166 13.13 -14.15 -0.62
C VAL A 166 13.00 -14.52 -2.10
N ILE A 167 13.82 -15.44 -2.62
CA ILE A 167 13.70 -15.94 -3.99
C ILE A 167 12.36 -16.66 -4.19
N ILE A 168 11.96 -17.55 -3.26
CA ILE A 168 10.67 -18.25 -3.33
C ILE A 168 9.49 -17.28 -3.38
N PHE A 169 9.47 -16.30 -2.48
CA PHE A 169 8.41 -15.29 -2.46
C PHE A 169 8.47 -14.39 -3.70
N GLY A 170 9.66 -14.06 -4.19
CA GLY A 170 9.87 -13.33 -5.43
C GLY A 170 9.29 -14.06 -6.65
N CYS A 171 9.50 -15.38 -6.75
CA CYS A 171 8.89 -16.21 -7.79
C CYS A 171 7.35 -16.17 -7.72
N LEU A 172 6.78 -16.28 -6.50
CA LEU A 172 5.33 -16.10 -6.30
C LEU A 172 4.87 -14.73 -6.80
N MET A 173 5.59 -13.66 -6.45
CA MET A 173 5.29 -12.30 -6.90
C MET A 173 5.37 -12.15 -8.43
N LEU A 174 6.32 -12.80 -9.09
CA LEU A 174 6.43 -12.81 -10.57
C LEU A 174 5.27 -13.56 -11.23
N VAL A 175 4.82 -14.68 -10.65
CA VAL A 175 3.63 -15.43 -11.12
C VAL A 175 2.38 -14.58 -10.94
N LEU A 176 2.19 -14.01 -9.76
CA LEU A 176 1.07 -13.12 -9.45
C LEU A 176 1.08 -11.87 -10.34
N ALA A 177 2.26 -11.38 -10.72
CA ALA A 177 2.37 -10.31 -11.69
C ALA A 177 1.67 -10.68 -12.99
N GLN A 178 1.82 -11.91 -13.51
CA GLN A 178 1.26 -12.29 -14.82
C GLN A 178 -0.27 -12.29 -14.88
N VAL A 179 -0.95 -12.27 -13.73
CA VAL A 179 -2.41 -12.34 -13.70
C VAL A 179 -3.01 -11.01 -14.22
N PRO A 180 -3.83 -11.04 -15.30
CA PRO A 180 -4.43 -9.84 -15.85
C PRO A 180 -5.35 -9.15 -14.83
N SER A 181 -5.21 -7.83 -14.73
CA SER A 181 -5.96 -6.93 -13.83
C SER A 181 -7.42 -7.35 -13.66
N PHE A 182 -7.76 -7.88 -12.48
CA PHE A 182 -9.11 -8.32 -12.18
C PHE A 182 -10.10 -7.16 -12.08
N HIS A 183 -11.33 -7.41 -12.56
CA HIS A 183 -12.55 -6.69 -12.19
C HIS A 183 -12.85 -6.70 -10.65
N SER A 184 -11.98 -7.36 -9.86
CA SER A 184 -12.11 -7.75 -8.46
C SER A 184 -11.13 -7.03 -7.50
N LEU A 185 -10.37 -6.02 -7.95
CA LEU A 185 -9.48 -5.23 -7.05
C LEU A 185 -10.21 -4.70 -5.80
N ARG A 186 -11.51 -4.42 -5.97
CA ARG A 186 -12.44 -4.12 -4.89
C ARG A 186 -12.41 -5.13 -3.75
N HIS A 187 -12.59 -6.40 -4.07
CA HIS A 187 -12.70 -7.49 -3.10
C HIS A 187 -11.33 -7.86 -2.53
N ILE A 188 -10.29 -7.84 -3.37
CA ILE A 188 -8.90 -8.08 -2.94
C ILE A 188 -8.51 -7.06 -1.85
N ASN A 189 -8.84 -5.79 -2.02
CA ASN A 189 -8.50 -4.76 -1.02
C ASN A 189 -9.35 -4.87 0.26
N MET A 190 -10.60 -5.32 0.14
CA MET A 190 -11.40 -5.62 1.34
C MET A 190 -10.81 -6.80 2.13
N VAL A 191 -10.43 -7.88 1.45
CA VAL A 191 -9.77 -9.03 2.09
C VAL A 191 -8.43 -8.63 2.69
N SER A 192 -7.64 -7.82 1.97
CA SER A 192 -6.36 -7.29 2.45
C SER A 192 -6.51 -6.46 3.73
N LEU A 193 -7.53 -5.60 3.81
CA LEU A 193 -7.87 -4.87 5.04
C LEU A 193 -8.20 -5.81 6.20
N VAL A 194 -8.99 -6.86 5.97
CA VAL A 194 -9.32 -7.83 7.02
C VAL A 194 -8.06 -8.56 7.48
N LEU A 195 -7.23 -9.02 6.55
CA LEU A 195 -5.96 -9.68 6.86
C LEU A 195 -5.01 -8.76 7.65
N SER A 196 -4.99 -7.46 7.34
CA SER A 196 -4.16 -6.50 8.08
C SER A 196 -4.61 -6.30 9.51
N LEU A 197 -5.91 -6.19 9.75
CA LEU A 197 -6.46 -6.18 11.10
C LEU A 197 -6.15 -7.49 11.85
N LEU A 198 -6.29 -8.64 11.18
CA LEU A 198 -6.06 -9.95 11.80
C LEU A 198 -4.59 -10.15 12.20
N TYR A 199 -3.63 -9.98 11.29
CA TYR A 199 -2.23 -10.18 11.65
C TYR A 199 -1.76 -9.14 12.67
N SER A 200 -2.25 -7.90 12.63
CA SER A 200 -1.93 -6.87 13.63
C SER A 200 -2.47 -7.25 15.00
N ALA A 201 -3.74 -7.67 15.09
CA ALA A 201 -4.33 -8.12 16.35
C ALA A 201 -3.60 -9.35 16.92
N CYS A 202 -3.23 -10.31 16.06
CA CYS A 202 -2.43 -11.47 16.47
C CYS A 202 -1.02 -11.07 16.94
N ALA A 203 -0.34 -10.16 16.23
CA ALA A 203 0.97 -9.66 16.61
C ALA A 203 0.92 -8.92 17.96
N THR A 204 -0.08 -8.06 18.16
CA THR A 204 -0.31 -7.37 19.43
C THR A 204 -0.63 -8.35 20.56
N GLY A 205 -1.61 -9.23 20.37
CA GLY A 205 -2.01 -10.21 21.39
C GLY A 205 -0.87 -11.17 21.75
N GLY A 206 -0.13 -11.64 20.74
CA GLY A 206 1.06 -12.47 20.94
C GLY A 206 2.15 -11.75 21.73
N SER A 207 2.41 -10.48 21.41
CA SER A 207 3.41 -9.67 22.14
C SER A 207 2.99 -9.42 23.59
N ILE A 208 1.72 -9.07 23.83
CA ILE A 208 1.19 -8.88 25.19
C ILE A 208 1.30 -10.18 25.99
N TYR A 209 0.90 -11.31 25.41
CA TYR A 209 0.97 -12.61 26.07
C TYR A 209 2.41 -12.97 26.45
N ILE A 210 3.36 -12.83 25.51
CA ILE A 210 4.78 -13.11 25.75
C ILE A 210 5.32 -12.19 26.84
N GLY A 211 5.06 -10.88 26.74
CA GLY A 211 5.56 -9.89 27.70
C GLY A 211 4.96 -9.99 29.10
N LEU A 212 3.81 -10.65 29.27
CA LEU A 212 3.22 -10.98 30.58
C LEU A 212 3.67 -12.36 31.11
N SER A 213 4.18 -13.23 30.23
CA SER A 213 4.61 -14.57 30.58
C SER A 213 6.05 -14.60 31.11
N SER A 214 6.40 -15.62 31.90
CA SER A 214 7.79 -15.90 32.29
C SER A 214 8.67 -16.39 31.12
N LYS A 215 8.10 -16.52 29.91
CA LYS A 215 8.81 -16.92 28.69
C LYS A 215 9.35 -15.72 27.90
N GLY A 216 8.97 -14.50 28.29
CA GLY A 216 9.47 -13.28 27.66
C GLY A 216 10.96 -13.08 27.96
N THR A 217 11.66 -12.40 27.05
CA THR A 217 13.04 -11.93 27.27
C THR A 217 13.06 -10.85 28.35
N GLU A 218 14.23 -10.65 28.96
CA GLU A 218 14.42 -9.51 29.87
C GLU A 218 14.14 -8.19 29.13
N LYS A 219 13.36 -7.32 29.77
CA LYS A 219 12.88 -6.07 29.14
C LYS A 219 13.94 -4.99 29.29
N ASP A 220 14.79 -4.84 28.28
CA ASP A 220 15.76 -3.76 28.18
C ASP A 220 15.32 -2.73 27.11
N TYR A 221 15.25 -1.47 27.48
CA TYR A 221 14.90 -0.35 26.60
C TYR A 221 16.08 0.59 26.34
N SER A 222 17.29 0.18 26.71
CA SER A 222 18.51 0.92 26.43
C SER A 222 18.78 0.97 24.92
N LEU A 223 19.29 2.13 24.46
CA LEU A 223 19.72 2.29 23.09
C LEU A 223 21.06 1.56 22.88
N ALA A 224 21.01 0.45 22.14
CA ALA A 224 22.19 -0.36 21.85
C ALA A 224 23.15 0.34 20.86
N GLY A 225 24.43 -0.03 20.91
CA GLY A 225 25.46 0.44 19.98
C GLY A 225 26.19 1.72 20.40
N ASP A 226 27.31 1.96 19.71
CA ASP A 226 28.14 3.16 19.84
C ASP A 226 27.51 4.39 19.14
N THR A 227 28.13 5.56 19.27
CA THR A 227 27.59 6.82 18.73
C THR A 227 27.29 6.74 17.21
N PRO A 228 28.20 6.23 16.35
CA PRO A 228 27.90 6.04 14.93
C PRO A 228 26.70 5.12 14.69
N SER A 229 26.64 3.97 15.36
CA SER A 229 25.53 3.02 15.22
C SER A 229 24.19 3.65 15.59
N ARG A 230 24.18 4.47 16.65
CA ARG A 230 22.98 5.21 17.07
C ARG A 230 22.52 6.24 16.04
N ILE A 231 23.46 6.96 15.41
CA ILE A 231 23.12 7.94 14.36
C ILE A 231 22.53 7.23 13.13
N PHE A 232 23.16 6.17 12.64
CA PHE A 232 22.61 5.41 11.51
C PHE A 232 21.29 4.72 11.88
N GLY A 233 21.17 4.20 13.09
CA GLY A 233 19.94 3.63 13.63
C GLY A 233 18.79 4.63 13.66
N PHE A 234 19.06 5.88 14.07
CA PHE A 234 18.07 6.96 14.07
C PHE A 234 17.51 7.22 12.66
N PHE A 235 18.38 7.37 11.66
CA PHE A 235 17.94 7.56 10.27
C PHE A 235 17.20 6.33 9.72
N ASN A 236 17.66 5.13 10.07
CA ASN A 236 16.98 3.89 9.69
C ASN A 236 15.56 3.82 10.28
N ALA A 237 15.38 4.18 11.56
CA ALA A 237 14.08 4.19 12.19
C ALA A 237 13.13 5.22 11.55
N ILE A 238 13.62 6.42 11.22
CA ILE A 238 12.85 7.41 10.45
C ILE A 238 12.44 6.82 9.11
N ALA A 239 13.35 6.16 8.39
CA ALA A 239 13.05 5.57 7.10
C ALA A 239 11.97 4.47 7.20
N ILE A 240 12.05 3.61 8.23
CA ILE A 240 11.03 2.58 8.51
C ILE A 240 9.66 3.23 8.75
N ILE A 241 9.59 4.21 9.66
CA ILE A 241 8.32 4.88 10.01
C ILE A 241 7.76 5.63 8.80
N ALA A 242 8.58 6.41 8.10
CA ALA A 242 8.17 7.16 6.91
C ALA A 242 7.66 6.24 5.80
N THR A 243 8.35 5.12 5.54
CA THR A 243 7.92 4.12 4.55
C THR A 243 6.61 3.44 4.95
N THR A 244 6.40 3.23 6.26
CA THR A 244 5.18 2.60 6.78
C THR A 244 3.95 3.50 6.65
N TYR A 245 4.11 4.83 6.72
CA TYR A 245 3.02 5.78 6.45
C TYR A 245 2.87 6.13 4.95
N GLY A 246 3.94 6.00 4.17
CA GLY A 246 4.05 6.48 2.80
C GLY A 246 3.11 5.77 1.81
N ASN A 247 2.33 6.55 1.08
CA ASN A 247 1.50 6.11 -0.04
C ASN A 247 1.72 6.99 -1.27
N GLY A 248 2.09 6.36 -2.39
CA GLY A 248 2.38 7.03 -3.66
C GLY A 248 1.24 7.00 -4.68
N ILE A 249 0.05 6.50 -4.32
CA ILE A 249 -1.06 6.26 -5.26
C ILE A 249 -2.39 6.96 -4.88
N ILE A 250 -2.30 8.05 -4.11
CA ILE A 250 -3.47 8.83 -3.67
C ILE A 250 -4.33 9.32 -4.86
N PRO A 251 -3.75 9.95 -5.92
CA PRO A 251 -4.51 10.38 -7.09
C PRO A 251 -5.24 9.23 -7.79
N GLU A 252 -4.58 8.09 -7.95
CA GLU A 252 -5.09 6.89 -8.60
C GLU A 252 -6.27 6.30 -7.80
N ILE A 253 -6.18 6.31 -6.46
CA ILE A 253 -7.29 5.89 -5.58
C ILE A 253 -8.46 6.87 -5.72
N GLN A 254 -8.23 8.18 -5.70
CA GLN A 254 -9.28 9.18 -5.85
C GLN A 254 -9.95 9.09 -7.23
N ALA A 255 -9.21 8.74 -8.28
CA ALA A 255 -9.77 8.53 -9.59
C ALA A 255 -10.83 7.41 -9.61
N THR A 256 -10.76 6.44 -8.69
CA THR A 256 -11.73 5.33 -8.58
C THR A 256 -13.08 5.74 -7.99
N LEU A 257 -13.19 6.94 -7.41
CA LEU A 257 -14.40 7.47 -6.80
C LEU A 257 -15.38 8.01 -7.84
N ALA A 258 -16.64 7.62 -7.68
CA ALA A 258 -17.73 8.15 -8.50
C ALA A 258 -17.81 9.67 -8.33
N PRO A 259 -17.81 10.46 -9.43
CA PRO A 259 -17.95 11.89 -9.35
C PRO A 259 -19.36 12.29 -8.84
N PRO A 260 -19.50 13.43 -8.16
CA PRO A 260 -18.42 14.27 -7.64
C PRO A 260 -17.79 13.64 -6.38
N VAL A 261 -16.53 13.97 -6.08
CA VAL A 261 -15.79 13.43 -4.92
C VAL A 261 -16.41 13.92 -3.60
N LYS A 262 -16.70 15.23 -3.46
CA LYS A 262 -17.45 15.87 -2.36
C LYS A 262 -17.20 15.24 -0.99
N GLY A 263 -15.95 15.24 -0.54
CA GLY A 263 -15.56 14.74 0.78
C GLY A 263 -15.56 13.21 0.96
N LYS A 264 -15.87 12.42 -0.08
CA LYS A 264 -15.72 10.94 -0.04
C LYS A 264 -14.27 10.54 0.28
N MET A 265 -13.30 11.27 -0.24
CA MET A 265 -11.88 11.03 0.02
C MET A 265 -11.52 11.29 1.48
N PHE A 266 -12.00 12.40 2.07
CA PHE A 266 -11.81 12.71 3.48
C PHE A 266 -12.39 11.61 4.40
N LYS A 267 -13.61 11.15 4.14
CA LYS A 267 -14.21 10.02 4.89
C LYS A 267 -13.37 8.74 4.76
N GLY A 268 -12.86 8.46 3.57
CA GLY A 268 -11.95 7.33 3.33
C GLY A 268 -10.63 7.47 4.12
N LEU A 269 -10.04 8.67 4.16
CA LEU A 269 -8.85 8.98 4.95
C LEU A 269 -9.12 8.82 6.44
N CYS A 270 -10.24 9.31 6.97
CA CYS A 270 -10.61 9.12 8.37
C CYS A 270 -10.72 7.64 8.74
N MET A 271 -11.40 6.83 7.91
CA MET A 271 -11.46 5.38 8.11
C MET A 271 -10.06 4.75 8.11
N CYS A 272 -9.23 5.09 7.12
CA CYS A 272 -7.87 4.58 7.01
C CYS A 272 -7.03 4.92 8.24
N TYR A 273 -7.08 6.17 8.70
CA TYR A 273 -6.28 6.60 9.84
C TYR A 273 -6.79 6.08 11.18
N ALA A 274 -8.09 5.78 11.30
CA ALA A 274 -8.60 5.01 12.43
C ALA A 274 -7.94 3.62 12.49
N VAL A 275 -7.84 2.93 11.34
CA VAL A 275 -7.14 1.63 11.26
C VAL A 275 -5.65 1.78 11.54
N VAL A 276 -5.00 2.82 11.02
CA VAL A 276 -3.58 3.11 11.29
C VAL A 276 -3.34 3.33 12.78
N VAL A 277 -4.14 4.15 13.45
CA VAL A 277 -4.02 4.38 14.90
C VAL A 277 -4.16 3.06 15.67
N VAL A 278 -5.18 2.26 15.34
CA VAL A 278 -5.40 0.98 16.01
C VAL A 278 -4.25 0.01 15.76
N THR A 279 -3.78 -0.13 14.53
CA THR A 279 -2.78 -1.15 14.16
C THR A 279 -1.34 -0.73 14.47
N TYR A 280 -0.92 0.47 14.09
CA TYR A 280 0.48 0.89 14.20
C TYR A 280 0.86 1.11 15.66
N PHE A 281 0.02 1.80 16.43
CA PHE A 281 0.31 2.06 17.84
C PHE A 281 0.24 0.78 18.64
N SER A 282 -0.79 -0.06 18.46
CA SER A 282 -0.89 -1.31 19.21
C SER A 282 0.27 -2.24 18.91
N VAL A 283 0.66 -2.43 17.65
CA VAL A 283 1.80 -3.30 17.28
C VAL A 283 3.13 -2.72 17.74
N ALA A 284 3.39 -1.43 17.50
CA ALA A 284 4.65 -0.80 17.90
C ALA A 284 4.83 -0.83 19.42
N ILE A 285 3.80 -0.40 20.17
CA ILE A 285 3.84 -0.33 21.63
C ILE A 285 3.96 -1.72 22.24
N SER A 286 3.08 -2.66 21.86
CA SER A 286 3.10 -4.00 22.46
C SER A 286 4.34 -4.80 22.08
N GLY A 287 4.79 -4.72 20.82
CA GLY A 287 5.98 -5.40 20.35
C GLY A 287 7.24 -4.85 21.02
N TYR A 288 7.40 -3.52 21.05
CA TYR A 288 8.55 -2.92 21.72
C TYR A 288 8.50 -3.14 23.23
N TRP A 289 7.32 -3.08 23.86
CA TRP A 289 7.17 -3.42 25.27
C TRP A 289 7.60 -4.85 25.59
N ALA A 290 7.26 -5.81 24.73
CA ALA A 290 7.55 -7.21 24.94
C ALA A 290 9.04 -7.56 24.70
N PHE A 291 9.68 -6.95 23.69
CA PHE A 291 11.01 -7.36 23.23
C PHE A 291 12.11 -6.31 23.45
N GLY A 292 11.76 -5.06 23.76
CA GLY A 292 12.72 -4.00 24.04
C GLY A 292 13.72 -3.82 22.89
N ASN A 293 15.00 -3.70 23.23
CA ASN A 293 16.11 -3.59 22.27
C ASN A 293 16.40 -4.88 21.48
N GLN A 294 15.72 -5.99 21.78
CA GLN A 294 15.79 -7.25 21.03
C GLN A 294 14.69 -7.39 19.97
N ALA A 295 13.82 -6.38 19.77
CA ALA A 295 12.85 -6.41 18.69
C ALA A 295 13.56 -6.58 17.34
N GLU A 296 13.15 -7.55 16.53
CA GLU A 296 13.74 -7.85 15.23
C GLU A 296 13.03 -7.08 14.11
N GLY A 297 13.67 -7.00 12.93
CA GLY A 297 13.14 -6.32 11.74
C GLY A 297 11.73 -6.76 11.34
N LEU A 298 11.34 -8.01 11.63
CA LEU A 298 9.98 -8.51 11.58
C LEU A 298 9.58 -9.01 12.96
N LEU A 299 8.60 -8.35 13.61
CA LEU A 299 8.10 -8.74 14.94
C LEU A 299 7.71 -10.22 15.06
N LEU A 300 7.19 -10.83 13.99
CA LEU A 300 6.79 -12.25 14.02
C LEU A 300 7.98 -13.20 14.18
N SER A 301 9.19 -12.77 13.83
CA SER A 301 10.42 -13.53 14.07
C SER A 301 10.73 -13.63 15.56
N ASN A 302 10.45 -12.58 16.35
CA ASN A 302 10.64 -12.59 17.81
C ASN A 302 9.77 -13.63 18.54
N PHE A 303 8.72 -14.17 17.91
CA PHE A 303 7.91 -15.25 18.50
C PHE A 303 8.64 -16.60 18.50
N LEU A 304 9.81 -16.67 17.86
CA LEU A 304 10.75 -17.78 17.89
C LEU A 304 12.06 -17.32 18.50
N VAL A 305 12.52 -17.99 19.56
CA VAL A 305 13.84 -17.75 20.17
C VAL A 305 14.62 -19.05 20.12
N ASP A 306 15.77 -19.07 19.46
CA ASP A 306 16.62 -20.25 19.28
C ASP A 306 15.84 -21.50 18.79
N GLY A 307 14.94 -21.29 17.82
CA GLY A 307 14.09 -22.35 17.26
C GLY A 307 12.95 -22.81 18.17
N LYS A 308 12.79 -22.22 19.37
CA LYS A 308 11.68 -22.50 20.29
C LYS A 308 10.58 -21.47 20.12
N ALA A 309 9.36 -21.95 19.91
CA ALA A 309 8.18 -21.11 19.79
C ALA A 309 7.71 -20.62 21.17
N LEU A 310 7.59 -19.30 21.33
CA LEU A 310 7.07 -18.68 22.56
C LEU A 310 5.54 -18.77 22.65
N LEU A 311 4.88 -18.94 21.50
CA LEU A 311 3.44 -19.11 21.32
C LEU A 311 3.12 -20.48 20.68
N PRO A 312 1.85 -20.94 20.74
CA PRO A 312 1.44 -22.16 20.04
C PRO A 312 1.81 -22.10 18.54
N LYS A 313 2.38 -23.18 18.01
CA LYS A 313 2.88 -23.21 16.62
C LYS A 313 1.81 -22.83 15.59
N TRP A 314 0.58 -23.31 15.77
CA TRP A 314 -0.54 -23.00 14.87
C TRP A 314 -0.82 -21.48 14.80
N PHE A 315 -0.65 -20.76 15.92
CA PHE A 315 -0.88 -19.32 16.00
C PHE A 315 0.19 -18.55 15.21
N ILE A 316 1.47 -18.92 15.38
CA ILE A 316 2.58 -18.32 14.64
C ILE A 316 2.43 -18.58 13.15
N LEU A 317 2.10 -19.82 12.76
CA LEU A 317 1.85 -20.20 11.37
C LEU A 317 0.71 -19.38 10.77
N MET A 318 -0.45 -19.35 11.42
CA MET A 318 -1.63 -18.61 10.97
C MET A 318 -1.32 -17.12 10.79
N THR A 319 -0.63 -16.50 11.75
CA THR A 319 -0.30 -15.07 11.71
C THR A 319 0.65 -14.75 10.55
N ASN A 320 1.67 -15.57 10.32
CA ASN A 320 2.57 -15.42 9.17
C ASN A 320 1.83 -15.65 7.85
N MET A 321 0.89 -16.60 7.79
CA MET A 321 0.07 -16.81 6.59
C MET A 321 -0.84 -15.62 6.29
N PHE A 322 -1.43 -14.98 7.30
CA PHE A 322 -2.18 -13.73 7.11
C PHE A 322 -1.30 -12.62 6.55
N ALA A 323 -0.09 -12.44 7.08
CA ALA A 323 0.87 -11.47 6.57
C ALA A 323 1.28 -11.77 5.12
N ILE A 324 1.60 -13.02 4.78
CA ILE A 324 1.94 -13.49 3.42
C ILE A 324 0.80 -13.20 2.44
N LEU A 325 -0.43 -13.59 2.77
CA LEU A 325 -1.60 -13.38 1.90
C LEU A 325 -1.86 -11.89 1.68
N GLN A 326 -1.70 -11.08 2.73
CA GLN A 326 -1.84 -9.63 2.63
C GLN A 326 -0.74 -9.04 1.74
N LEU A 327 0.53 -9.44 1.93
CA LEU A 327 1.66 -8.99 1.10
C LEU A 327 1.42 -9.33 -0.38
N SER A 328 0.93 -10.53 -0.66
CA SER A 328 0.56 -10.94 -2.02
C SER A 328 -0.55 -10.04 -2.58
N ALA A 329 -1.58 -9.73 -1.81
CA ALA A 329 -2.67 -8.85 -2.22
C ALA A 329 -2.17 -7.42 -2.53
N VAL A 330 -1.40 -6.81 -1.62
CA VAL A 330 -0.80 -5.48 -1.81
C VAL A 330 0.14 -5.46 -3.01
N GLY A 331 0.96 -6.50 -3.14
CA GLY A 331 1.90 -6.65 -4.24
C GLY A 331 1.19 -6.72 -5.60
N VAL A 332 0.12 -7.52 -5.72
CA VAL A 332 -0.72 -7.58 -6.94
C VAL A 332 -1.30 -6.22 -7.29
N VAL A 333 -1.80 -5.48 -6.29
CA VAL A 333 -2.37 -4.14 -6.48
C VAL A 333 -1.29 -3.19 -7.02
N ARG A 334 -0.13 -3.12 -6.35
CA ARG A 334 0.99 -2.25 -6.76
C ARG A 334 1.54 -2.60 -8.14
N ILE A 335 1.65 -3.89 -8.48
CA ILE A 335 2.09 -4.34 -9.81
C ILE A 335 1.05 -3.99 -10.89
N SER A 336 -0.24 -4.13 -10.58
CA SER A 336 -1.30 -3.75 -11.51
C SER A 336 -1.27 -2.26 -11.82
N LEU A 337 -1.04 -1.43 -10.80
CA LEU A 337 -0.85 0.03 -10.93
C LEU A 337 0.42 0.39 -11.72
N SER A 338 1.55 -0.27 -11.46
CA SER A 338 2.79 -0.01 -12.20
C SER A 338 2.69 -0.40 -13.68
N ARG A 339 1.95 -1.46 -14.02
CA ARG A 339 1.65 -1.84 -15.41
C ARG A 339 0.75 -0.84 -16.13
N ALA A 340 -0.20 -0.24 -15.41
CA ALA A 340 -0.99 0.87 -15.96
C ALA A 340 -0.09 2.10 -16.22
N HIS A 341 0.92 2.31 -15.37
CA HIS A 341 1.92 3.37 -15.56
C HIS A 341 2.84 3.13 -16.76
N ALA A 342 3.40 1.92 -16.90
CA ALA A 342 4.35 1.57 -17.96
C ALA A 342 3.72 1.61 -19.37
N ARG A 343 2.48 1.11 -19.52
CA ARG A 343 1.78 1.14 -20.81
C ARG A 343 1.52 2.56 -21.32
N THR A 344 1.41 3.55 -20.44
CA THR A 344 1.28 4.95 -20.83
C THR A 344 2.63 5.61 -21.16
N VAL A 345 3.76 5.02 -20.78
CA VAL A 345 5.10 5.48 -21.20
C VAL A 345 5.41 5.00 -22.62
N GLU A 346 5.03 3.77 -22.98
CA GLU A 346 5.19 3.25 -24.35
C GLU A 346 4.38 4.06 -25.37
N TYR A 347 3.13 4.41 -25.07
CA TYR A 347 2.32 5.26 -25.96
C TYR A 347 2.90 6.66 -26.18
N VAL A 348 3.59 7.25 -25.20
CA VAL A 348 4.24 8.55 -25.38
C VAL A 348 5.56 8.43 -26.14
N THR A 349 6.26 7.30 -26.02
CA THR A 349 7.55 7.08 -26.71
C THR A 349 7.36 6.66 -28.17
N VAL A 350 6.20 6.08 -28.51
CA VAL A 350 5.86 5.71 -29.89
C VAL A 350 5.24 6.90 -30.67
N VAL A 351 4.79 7.95 -29.97
CA VAL A 351 4.09 9.11 -30.55
C VAL A 351 4.93 10.41 -30.46
N THR A 352 6.16 10.34 -29.96
CA THR A 352 7.21 11.37 -30.11
C THR A 352 8.39 10.81 -30.86
#